data_AF-A0A8X6MTS8-F1
#
_entry.id   AF-A0A8X6MTS8-F1
#
_cell.length_a   1.000
_cell.length_b   1.000
_cell.length_c   1.000
_cell.angle_alpha   90.00
_cell.angle_beta   90.00
_cell.angle_gamma   90.00
#
_symmetry.space_group_name_H-M   'P 1'
#
loop_
_entity.id
_entity.type
_entity.pdbx_description
1 polymer ?
#
loop_
_entity_poly.entity_id
_entity_poly.type
_entity_poly.pdbx_seq_one_letter_code
_entity_poly.pdbx_strand_id
1 'polypeptide(L)'
;MDVVNWLHKYIIGKKCTNIKYMTQDLSKVQVDFTNESIKGEGSKAEIHEVYKKLKKMIDNILKQVVYKEVQVNFAFHRHLIGKNVSNINRFKEDIKSLINILSDNENEVVHIEGAFEGVA
;
A
#
# COMPACT_ATOMS: atom_id res chain seq x y z
N MET A 1 -6.29 -12.61 7.49
CA MET A 1 -4.97 -12.63 6.82
C MET A 1 -4.28 -11.35 7.19
N ASP A 2 -3.15 -11.46 7.87
CA ASP A 2 -2.34 -10.30 8.25
C ASP A 2 -1.73 -9.68 7.00
N VAL A 3 -1.91 -8.38 6.84
CA VAL A 3 -1.37 -7.63 5.72
C VAL A 3 -1.01 -6.23 6.20
N VAL A 4 0.13 -5.75 5.72
CA VAL A 4 0.62 -4.42 6.04
C VAL A 4 -0.32 -3.34 5.51
N ASN A 5 -0.60 -2.33 6.34
CA ASN A 5 -1.63 -1.32 6.06
C ASN A 5 -1.42 -0.60 4.71
N TRP A 6 -0.17 -0.37 4.30
CA TRP A 6 0.14 0.30 3.03
C TRP A 6 -0.33 -0.50 1.80
N LEU A 7 -0.45 -1.83 1.89
CA LEU A 7 -1.00 -2.67 0.81
C LEU A 7 -2.51 -2.52 0.66
N HIS A 8 -3.24 -2.10 1.71
CA HIS A 8 -4.69 -1.98 1.67
C HIS A 8 -5.17 -1.10 0.52
N LYS A 9 -4.54 0.05 0.28
CA LYS A 9 -4.92 0.96 -0.81
C LYS A 9 -4.80 0.32 -2.20
N TYR A 10 -3.79 -0.54 -2.38
CA TYR A 10 -3.56 -1.25 -3.64
C TYR A 10 -4.55 -2.41 -3.82
N ILE A 11 -4.84 -3.12 -2.73
CA ILE A 11 -5.78 -4.23 -2.71
C ILE A 11 -7.22 -3.73 -2.96
N ILE A 12 -7.64 -2.69 -2.24
CA ILE A 12 -8.96 -2.04 -2.38
C ILE A 12 -9.12 -1.44 -3.78
N GLY A 13 -8.05 -0.81 -4.29
CA GLY A 13 -8.02 -0.11 -5.56
C GLY A 13 -8.78 1.22 -5.53
N LYS A 14 -8.66 1.98 -6.63
CA LYS A 14 -9.38 3.26 -6.77
C LYS A 14 -10.90 3.01 -6.67
N LYS A 15 -11.59 3.76 -5.80
CA LYS A 15 -13.04 3.69 -5.55
C LYS A 15 -13.57 2.31 -5.10
N CYS A 16 -12.74 1.50 -4.45
CA CYS A 16 -13.08 0.14 -4.03
C CYS A 16 -13.50 -0.79 -5.19
N THR A 17 -13.16 -0.43 -6.44
CA THR A 17 -13.59 -1.17 -7.63
C THR A 17 -12.92 -2.53 -7.71
N ASN A 18 -11.68 -2.66 -7.25
CA ASN A 18 -10.94 -3.90 -7.35
C ASN A 18 -11.52 -4.99 -6.44
N ILE A 19 -11.86 -4.64 -5.20
CA ILE A 19 -12.54 -5.57 -4.28
C ILE A 19 -13.94 -5.88 -4.75
N LYS A 20 -14.70 -4.86 -5.18
CA LYS A 20 -16.04 -5.09 -5.77
C LYS A 20 -16.00 -6.04 -6.95
N TYR A 21 -15.00 -5.94 -7.82
CA TYR A 21 -14.82 -6.86 -8.95
C TYR A 21 -14.43 -8.27 -8.49
N MET A 22 -13.54 -8.40 -7.51
CA MET A 22 -13.15 -9.71 -6.96
C MET A 22 -14.30 -10.43 -6.26
N THR A 23 -15.22 -9.69 -5.64
CA THR A 23 -16.39 -10.23 -4.93
C THR A 23 -17.67 -10.18 -5.77
N GLN A 24 -17.68 -9.63 -6.99
CA GLN A 24 -18.89 -9.51 -7.81
C GLN A 24 -19.49 -10.88 -8.13
N ASP A 25 -18.63 -11.86 -8.41
CA ASP A 25 -19.02 -13.23 -8.75
C ASP A 25 -19.29 -14.08 -7.50
N LEU A 26 -19.06 -13.52 -6.31
CA LEU A 26 -19.15 -14.17 -5.01
C LEU A 26 -20.18 -13.42 -4.15
N SER A 27 -21.45 -13.56 -4.51
CA SER A 27 -22.55 -12.79 -3.89
C SER A 27 -22.77 -13.08 -2.40
N LYS A 28 -22.10 -14.10 -1.84
CA LYS A 28 -22.17 -14.48 -0.42
C LYS A 28 -20.86 -14.22 0.34
N VAL A 29 -19.89 -13.53 -0.27
CA VAL A 29 -18.63 -13.20 0.39
C VAL A 29 -18.55 -11.70 0.70
N GLN A 30 -18.30 -11.37 1.96
CA GLN A 30 -18.00 -10.03 2.43
C GLN A 30 -16.53 -9.97 2.84
N VAL A 31 -15.84 -8.90 2.46
CA VAL A 31 -14.42 -8.70 2.79
C VAL A 31 -14.27 -7.40 3.56
N ASP A 32 -13.80 -7.53 4.80
CA ASP A 32 -13.60 -6.45 5.74
C ASP A 32 -12.11 -6.16 5.93
N PHE A 33 -11.75 -4.89 5.80
CA PHE A 33 -10.39 -4.40 5.98
C PHE A 33 -10.27 -3.77 7.36
N THR A 34 -9.40 -4.33 8.20
CA THR A 34 -8.99 -3.73 9.47
C THR A 34 -7.59 -3.16 9.34
N ASN A 35 -7.11 -2.37 10.30
CA ASN A 35 -5.80 -1.69 10.20
C ASN A 35 -4.62 -2.63 9.89
N GLU A 36 -4.68 -3.89 10.32
CA GLU A 36 -3.56 -4.84 10.22
C GLU A 36 -3.94 -6.16 9.53
N SER A 37 -5.23 -6.35 9.21
CA SER A 37 -5.69 -7.64 8.69
C SER A 37 -6.91 -7.52 7.79
N ILE A 38 -7.00 -8.44 6.82
CA ILE A 38 -8.15 -8.63 5.95
C ILE A 38 -8.95 -9.83 6.45
N LYS A 39 -10.23 -9.61 6.76
CA LYS A 39 -11.20 -10.62 7.17
C LYS A 39 -12.18 -10.88 6.04
N GLY A 40 -12.55 -12.15 5.84
CA GLY A 40 -13.55 -12.56 4.87
C GLY A 40 -14.65 -13.35 5.56
N GLU A 41 -15.90 -12.97 5.34
CA GLU A 41 -17.10 -13.65 5.84
C GLU A 41 -17.90 -14.22 4.67
N GLY A 42 -18.42 -15.44 4.81
CA GLY A 42 -19.07 -16.16 3.70
C GLY A 42 -18.76 -17.65 3.66
N SER A 43 -19.06 -18.30 2.55
CA SER A 43 -18.79 -19.73 2.38
C SER A 43 -17.28 -20.00 2.35
N LYS A 44 -16.82 -21.07 3.01
CA LYS A 44 -15.39 -21.43 3.08
C LYS A 44 -14.72 -21.55 1.71
N ALA A 45 -15.43 -22.06 0.70
CA ALA A 45 -14.93 -22.18 -0.67
C ALA A 45 -14.70 -20.81 -1.33
N GLU A 46 -15.64 -19.88 -1.16
CA GLU A 46 -15.57 -18.52 -1.73
C GLU A 46 -14.48 -17.70 -1.05
N ILE A 47 -14.42 -17.75 0.29
CA ILE A 47 -13.36 -17.10 1.08
C ILE A 47 -11.98 -17.58 0.63
N HIS A 48 -11.82 -18.89 0.40
CA HIS A 48 -10.55 -19.45 -0.05
C HIS A 48 -10.13 -18.90 -1.43
N GLU A 49 -11.06 -18.80 -2.37
CA GLU A 49 -10.80 -18.21 -3.69
C GLU A 49 -10.47 -16.72 -3.62
N VAL A 50 -11.16 -15.95 -2.77
CA VAL A 50 -10.83 -14.53 -2.52
C VAL A 50 -9.41 -14.39 -1.97
N TYR A 51 -9.07 -15.13 -0.91
CA TYR A 51 -7.73 -15.06 -0.34
C TYR A 51 -6.64 -15.48 -1.34
N LYS A 52 -6.93 -16.46 -2.21
CA LYS A 52 -6.01 -16.87 -3.27
C LYS A 52 -5.77 -15.75 -4.29
N LYS A 53 -6.82 -15.06 -4.73
CA LYS A 53 -6.72 -13.89 -5.62
C LYS A 53 -5.96 -12.73 -4.94
N LEU A 54 -6.31 -12.42 -3.68
CA LEU A 54 -5.64 -11.41 -2.88
C LEU A 54 -4.15 -11.70 -2.72
N LYS A 55 -3.79 -12.93 -2.35
CA LYS A 55 -2.39 -13.33 -2.16
C LYS A 55 -1.59 -13.18 -3.44
N LYS A 56 -2.15 -13.58 -4.59
CA LYS A 56 -1.49 -13.41 -5.90
C LYS A 56 -1.29 -11.93 -6.25
N MET A 57 -2.27 -11.09 -5.92
CA MET A 57 -2.17 -9.64 -6.14
C MET A 57 -1.12 -9.01 -5.22
N ILE A 58 -1.11 -9.37 -3.95
CA ILE A 58 -0.12 -8.93 -2.96
C ILE A 58 1.28 -9.32 -3.40
N ASP A 59 1.49 -10.57 -3.82
CA ASP A 59 2.78 -11.05 -4.31
C ASP A 59 3.27 -10.25 -5.53
N ASN A 60 2.36 -9.93 -6.46
CA ASN A 60 2.69 -9.06 -7.59
C ASN A 60 3.04 -7.63 -7.16
N ILE A 61 2.30 -7.05 -6.21
CA ILE A 61 2.60 -5.72 -5.67
C ILE A 61 3.94 -5.73 -4.95
N LEU A 62 4.24 -6.74 -4.13
CA LEU A 62 5.52 -6.85 -3.42
C LEU A 62 6.72 -7.06 -4.37
N LYS A 63 6.50 -7.71 -5.52
CA LYS A 63 7.51 -7.83 -6.58
C LYS A 63 7.74 -6.53 -7.34
N GLN A 64 6.68 -5.75 -7.52
CA GLN A 64 6.74 -4.50 -8.27
C GLN A 64 7.09 -3.31 -7.39
N VAL A 65 6.77 -3.34 -6.11
CA VAL A 65 6.83 -2.19 -5.19
C VAL A 65 7.63 -2.55 -3.96
N VAL A 66 8.73 -1.84 -3.76
CA VAL A 66 9.52 -1.88 -2.52
C VAL A 66 8.94 -0.86 -1.56
N TYR A 67 8.65 -1.30 -0.33
CA TYR A 67 8.23 -0.44 0.78
C TYR A 67 9.36 -0.36 1.80
N LYS A 68 9.77 0.86 2.15
CA LYS A 68 10.77 1.12 3.19
C LYS A 68 10.34 2.28 4.07
N GLU A 69 10.31 2.01 5.38
CA GLU A 69 10.08 3.02 6.41
C GLU A 69 11.42 3.63 6.79
N VAL A 70 11.50 4.96 6.71
CA VAL A 70 12.67 5.70 7.13
C VAL A 70 12.24 6.67 8.20
N GLN A 71 12.72 6.47 9.43
CA GLN A 71 12.60 7.47 10.48
C GLN A 71 13.54 8.61 10.15
N VAL A 72 13.01 9.83 10.04
CA VAL A 72 13.79 11.02 9.77
C VAL A 72 13.51 12.05 10.84
N ASN A 73 14.56 12.60 11.43
CA ASN A 73 14.46 13.68 12.40
C ASN A 73 13.85 14.96 11.78
N PHE A 74 12.96 15.63 12.52
CA PHE A 74 12.24 16.86 12.16
C PHE A 74 13.06 17.90 11.41
N ALA A 75 14.30 18.13 11.86
CA ALA A 75 15.20 19.12 11.29
C ALA A 75 15.55 18.84 9.81
N PHE A 76 15.59 17.56 9.43
CA PHE A 76 15.86 17.11 8.06
C PHE A 76 14.60 16.98 7.22
N HIS A 77 13.41 16.90 7.83
CA HIS A 77 12.14 16.79 7.11
C HIS A 77 11.90 18.01 6.20
N ARG A 78 12.22 19.22 6.69
CA ARG A 78 12.15 20.46 5.90
C ARG A 78 13.11 20.46 4.69
N HIS A 79 14.28 19.84 4.85
CA HIS A 79 15.29 19.74 3.80
C HIS A 79 14.95 18.63 2.79
N LEU A 80 14.36 17.53 3.24
CA LEU A 80 13.88 16.44 2.39
C LEU A 80 12.68 16.87 1.55
N ILE A 81 11.69 17.55 2.14
CA ILE A 81 10.54 18.09 1.40
C ILE A 81 11.01 19.20 0.44
N GLY A 82 11.90 20.06 0.91
CA GLY A 82 12.27 21.28 0.21
C GLY A 82 11.11 22.28 0.13
N LYS A 83 11.39 23.47 -0.39
CA LYS A 83 10.36 24.48 -0.64
C LYS A 83 9.36 23.92 -1.66
N ASN A 84 8.06 23.96 -1.37
CA ASN A 84 6.98 23.45 -2.23
C ASN A 84 7.05 21.95 -2.61
N VAL A 85 7.62 21.08 -1.76
CA VAL A 85 7.67 19.62 -2.05
C VAL A 85 8.47 19.28 -3.32
N SER A 86 9.22 20.24 -3.85
CA SER A 86 9.92 20.09 -5.13
C SER A 86 11.05 19.07 -5.06
N ASN A 87 11.71 18.96 -3.90
CA ASN A 87 12.82 18.03 -3.74
C ASN A 87 12.31 16.58 -3.69
N ILE A 88 11.19 16.33 -3.01
CA ILE A 88 10.51 15.02 -3.03
C ILE A 88 9.99 14.69 -4.41
N ASN A 89 9.36 15.65 -5.10
CA ASN A 89 8.85 15.38 -6.46
C ASN A 89 9.98 15.04 -7.42
N ARG A 90 11.12 15.72 -7.31
CA ARG A 90 12.33 15.35 -8.07
C ARG A 90 12.85 13.96 -7.68
N PHE A 91 12.90 13.64 -6.39
CA PHE A 91 13.31 12.31 -5.92
C PHE A 91 12.35 11.20 -6.37
N LYS A 92 11.05 11.49 -6.41
CA LYS A 92 10.01 10.60 -6.96
C LYS A 92 10.22 10.34 -8.45
N GLU A 93 10.53 11.39 -9.21
CA GLU A 93 10.82 11.29 -10.64
C GLU A 93 12.13 10.53 -10.90
N ASP A 94 13.19 10.84 -10.16
CA ASP A 94 14.52 10.24 -10.33
C ASP A 94 14.53 8.73 -9.99
N ILE A 95 13.83 8.33 -8.92
CA ILE A 95 13.78 6.92 -8.46
C ILE A 95 12.58 6.17 -9.08
N LYS A 96 11.76 6.84 -9.91
CA LYS A 96 10.45 6.31 -10.37
C LYS A 96 9.64 5.70 -9.22
N SER A 97 9.72 6.33 -8.05
CA SER A 97 9.13 5.84 -6.80
C SER A 97 8.02 6.76 -6.31
N LEU A 98 7.02 6.18 -5.65
CA LEU A 98 5.93 6.87 -4.98
C LEU A 98 6.30 7.14 -3.52
N ILE A 99 7.03 8.22 -3.28
CA ILE A 99 7.37 8.64 -1.91
C ILE A 99 6.11 9.21 -1.23
N ASN A 100 5.61 8.53 -0.20
CA ASN A 100 4.46 9.00 0.56
C ASN A 100 4.90 9.43 1.97
N ILE A 101 4.93 10.73 2.21
CA ILE A 101 5.33 11.26 3.51
C ILE A 101 4.08 11.33 4.38
N LEU A 102 4.02 10.46 5.40
CA LEU A 102 3.01 10.52 6.45
C LEU A 102 3.66 11.13 7.68
N SER A 103 3.36 12.39 7.97
CA SER A 103 3.76 12.98 9.24
C SER A 103 2.68 12.62 10.26
N ASP A 104 2.90 11.55 11.02
CA ASP A 104 2.05 11.27 12.18
C ASP A 104 2.61 12.10 13.35
N ASN A 105 1.75 12.87 14.03
CA ASN A 105 2.17 13.91 14.99
C ASN A 105 2.99 13.38 16.19
N GLU A 106 3.13 12.05 16.32
CA GLU A 106 3.87 11.39 17.39
C GLU A 106 5.09 10.60 16.89
N ASN A 107 5.21 10.32 15.58
CA ASN A 107 6.34 9.59 14.99
C ASN A 107 6.69 10.09 13.58
N GLU A 108 7.94 10.50 13.42
CA GLU A 108 8.47 11.13 12.21
C GLU A 108 8.90 10.10 11.15
N VAL A 109 7.94 9.37 10.58
CA VAL A 109 8.20 8.26 9.66
C VAL A 109 7.89 8.66 8.21
N VAL A 110 8.91 8.65 7.36
CA VAL A 110 8.75 8.80 5.92
C VAL A 110 8.55 7.42 5.30
N HIS A 111 7.43 7.20 4.62
CA HIS A 111 7.20 5.97 3.87
C HIS A 111 7.66 6.13 2.43
N ILE A 112 8.71 5.41 2.06
CA ILE A 112 9.21 5.38 0.70
C ILE A 112 8.65 4.12 0.06
N GLU A 113 7.80 4.29 -0.94
CA GLU A 113 7.26 3.19 -1.75
C GLU A 113 7.75 3.38 -3.18
N GLY A 114 8.23 2.36 -3.88
CA GLY A 114 8.79 2.59 -5.22
C GLY A 114 8.81 1.37 -6.12
N ALA A 115 8.74 1.57 -7.44
CA ALA A 115 8.83 0.47 -8.38
C ALA A 115 10.21 -0.20 -8.27
N PHE A 116 10.29 -1.53 -8.21
CA PHE A 116 11.55 -2.28 -8.09
C PHE A 116 12.54 -1.94 -9.22
N GLU A 117 12.04 -1.60 -10.42
CA GLU A 117 12.85 -1.14 -11.56
C GLU A 117 13.59 0.20 -11.33
N GLY A 118 13.31 0.94 -10.25
CA GLY A 118 14.00 2.18 -9.88
C GLY A 118 14.90 2.08 -8.65
N VAL A 119 15.02 0.89 -8.03
CA VAL A 119 15.79 0.65 -6.79
C VAL A 119 16.91 -0.37 -7.04
N ALA A 120 17.65 -0.21 -8.14
CA ALA A 120 18.86 -0.98 -8.45
C ALA A 120 20.07 -0.05 -8.50
#